data_AF-A0A3R5R2P3-F1
#
_entry.id   AF-A0A3R5R2P3-F1
#
_cell.length_a   1.000
_cell.length_b   1.000
_cell.length_c   1.000
_cell.angle_alpha   90.00
_cell.angle_beta   90.00
_cell.angle_gamma   90.00
#
_symmetry.space_group_name_H-M   'P 1'
#
loop_
_entity.id
_entity.type
_entity.pdbx_description
1 polymer ?
#
loop_
_entity_poly.entity_id
_entity_poly.type
_entity_poly.pdbx_seq_one_letter_code
_entity_poly.pdbx_strand_id
1 'polypeptide(L)'
;MNILELGCNGKAYMELSPKEVQGSFEAIRKVKGKVGIVGLGMGYFLQEVLNKEDVEEIIVYEIDEDIINLYEANFGKNEKVTIINVDAFEAEKESFDYFFVDIYGYELSKDVVEHYIKFNELHSIENYLFWGMEHFLLSCRIEQIAWIYIPEIWMEMAKDLFERFNDSKYIGYFRTLDEKLVENILDKFSKVL
;
A
#
# COMPACT_ATOMS: atom_id res chain seq x y z
N MET A 1 -15.98 3.74 17.20
CA MET A 1 -15.67 3.08 15.92
C MET A 1 -15.35 1.65 16.25
N ASN A 2 -15.99 0.69 15.60
CA ASN A 2 -15.75 -0.73 15.87
C ASN A 2 -14.57 -1.17 15.01
N ILE A 3 -13.56 -1.77 15.63
CA ILE A 3 -12.43 -2.41 14.95
C ILE A 3 -12.83 -3.88 14.80
N LEU A 4 -12.71 -4.42 13.59
CA LEU A 4 -12.82 -5.86 13.36
C LEU A 4 -11.41 -6.44 13.33
N GLU A 5 -11.14 -7.43 14.17
CA GLU A 5 -9.83 -8.07 14.24
C GLU A 5 -9.94 -9.53 13.84
N LEU A 6 -9.00 -9.98 13.01
CA LEU A 6 -8.76 -11.40 12.81
C LEU A 6 -7.59 -11.82 13.70
N GLY A 7 -7.81 -12.80 14.55
CA GLY A 7 -6.79 -13.30 15.45
C GLY A 7 -6.67 -14.82 15.43
N CYS A 8 -5.46 -15.31 15.67
CA CYS A 8 -5.18 -16.72 15.93
C CYS A 8 -4.56 -16.86 17.32
N ASN A 9 -5.03 -17.83 18.12
CA ASN A 9 -4.54 -18.09 19.47
C ASN A 9 -4.49 -16.86 20.41
N GLY A 10 -5.44 -15.93 20.26
CA GLY A 10 -5.53 -14.72 21.09
C GLY A 10 -4.58 -13.58 20.71
N LYS A 11 -3.86 -13.70 19.59
CA LYS A 11 -3.10 -12.60 18.97
C LYS A 11 -3.87 -12.08 17.76
N ALA A 12 -4.09 -10.77 17.68
CA ALA A 12 -4.60 -10.13 16.47
C ALA A 12 -3.49 -10.12 15.40
N TYR A 13 -3.82 -10.59 14.20
CA TYR A 13 -2.92 -10.61 13.04
C TYR A 13 -3.28 -9.52 12.03
N MET A 14 -4.57 -9.18 11.91
CA MET A 14 -5.08 -8.16 10.99
C MET A 14 -6.23 -7.39 11.63
N GLU A 15 -6.37 -6.11 11.29
CA GLU A 15 -7.47 -5.27 11.73
C GLU A 15 -8.11 -4.53 10.54
N LEU A 16 -9.45 -4.52 10.48
CA LEU A 16 -10.17 -3.52 9.69
C LEU A 16 -10.40 -2.31 10.58
N SER A 17 -9.51 -1.32 10.46
CA SER A 17 -9.46 -0.16 11.32
C SER A 17 -9.39 1.15 10.52
N PRO A 18 -9.53 2.33 11.16
CA PRO A 18 -9.30 3.61 10.48
C PRO A 18 -7.93 3.71 9.81
N LYS A 19 -6.93 2.96 10.29
CA LYS A 19 -5.59 2.96 9.71
C LYS A 19 -5.61 2.42 8.28
N GLU A 20 -6.44 1.43 7.98
CA GLU A 20 -6.60 0.90 6.63
C GLU A 20 -7.04 1.98 5.65
N VAL A 21 -8.03 2.77 6.06
CA VAL A 21 -8.52 3.89 5.27
C VAL A 21 -7.40 4.93 5.08
N GLN A 22 -6.66 5.25 6.15
CA GLN A 22 -5.62 6.28 6.11
C GLN A 22 -4.39 5.88 5.29
N GLY A 23 -3.95 4.62 5.40
CA GLY A 23 -2.73 4.11 4.78
C GLY A 23 -2.90 3.62 3.33
N SER A 24 -4.10 3.73 2.78
CA SER A 24 -4.38 3.33 1.40
C SER A 24 -5.25 4.32 0.61
N PHE A 25 -5.60 5.46 1.21
CA PHE A 25 -6.53 6.42 0.63
C PHE A 25 -6.11 6.92 -0.75
N GLU A 26 -4.87 7.39 -0.88
CA GLU A 26 -4.37 7.93 -2.14
C GLU A 26 -4.13 6.80 -3.14
N ALA A 27 -3.64 5.65 -2.66
CA ALA A 27 -3.46 4.47 -3.49
C ALA A 27 -4.79 4.06 -4.17
N ILE A 28 -5.87 3.83 -3.40
CA ILE A 28 -7.21 3.48 -3.92
C ILE A 28 -7.71 4.52 -4.94
N ARG A 29 -7.47 5.81 -4.67
CA ARG A 29 -7.91 6.88 -5.57
C ARG A 29 -7.19 6.85 -6.92
N LYS A 30 -5.91 6.49 -6.94
CA LYS A 30 -5.04 6.61 -8.11
C LYS A 30 -4.96 5.36 -8.98
N VAL A 31 -5.06 4.17 -8.39
CA VAL A 31 -4.94 2.91 -9.13
C VAL A 31 -5.96 2.79 -10.27
N LYS A 32 -5.55 2.14 -11.36
CA LYS A 32 -6.32 1.85 -12.58
C LYS A 32 -5.55 0.82 -13.43
N GLY A 33 -6.15 0.30 -14.49
CA GLY A 33 -5.53 -0.68 -15.38
C GLY A 33 -5.32 -2.04 -14.70
N LYS A 34 -4.16 -2.66 -14.93
CA LYS A 34 -3.73 -3.90 -14.29
C LYS A 34 -3.01 -3.63 -12.97
N VAL A 35 -3.59 -4.16 -11.89
CA VAL A 35 -3.16 -3.89 -10.51
C VAL A 35 -2.58 -5.16 -9.87
N GLY A 36 -1.38 -5.07 -9.32
CA GLY A 36 -0.79 -6.10 -8.46
C GLY A 36 -0.98 -5.72 -6.99
N ILE A 37 -1.35 -6.69 -6.15
CA ILE A 37 -1.54 -6.52 -4.71
C ILE A 37 -0.74 -7.59 -3.98
N VAL A 38 0.08 -7.18 -3.01
CA VAL A 38 0.82 -8.10 -2.13
C VAL A 38 0.25 -8.00 -0.71
N GLY A 39 -0.27 -9.11 -0.21
CA GLY A 39 -1.05 -9.17 1.03
C GLY A 39 -2.54 -8.92 0.77
N LEU A 40 -3.37 -9.94 1.00
CA LEU A 40 -4.83 -9.83 0.82
C LEU A 40 -5.48 -9.14 2.03
N GLY A 41 -4.91 -9.35 3.21
CA GLY A 41 -5.45 -8.82 4.46
C GLY A 41 -6.90 -9.28 4.69
N MET A 42 -7.73 -8.37 5.20
CA MET A 42 -9.19 -8.58 5.29
C MET A 42 -9.92 -8.22 3.99
N GLY A 43 -9.20 -7.92 2.91
CA GLY A 43 -9.75 -7.61 1.59
C GLY A 43 -10.19 -6.15 1.39
N TYR A 44 -9.92 -5.23 2.33
CA TYR A 44 -10.38 -3.83 2.22
C TYR A 44 -9.88 -3.16 0.93
N PHE A 45 -8.56 -3.12 0.72
CA PHE A 45 -7.97 -2.50 -0.47
C PHE A 45 -8.52 -3.14 -1.75
N LEU A 46 -8.50 -4.47 -1.82
CA LEU A 46 -9.01 -5.22 -2.97
C LEU A 46 -10.48 -4.88 -3.28
N GLN A 47 -11.35 -4.83 -2.28
CA GLN A 47 -12.77 -4.52 -2.47
C GLN A 47 -12.98 -3.08 -2.95
N GLU A 48 -12.24 -2.11 -2.42
CA GLU A 48 -12.32 -0.71 -2.87
C GLU A 48 -11.83 -0.55 -4.31
N VAL A 49 -10.74 -1.24 -4.66
CA VAL A 49 -10.17 -1.20 -6.02
C VAL A 49 -11.06 -1.92 -7.03
N LEU A 50 -11.69 -3.03 -6.63
CA LEU A 50 -12.58 -3.81 -7.48
C LEU A 50 -13.83 -3.02 -7.92
N ASN A 51 -14.27 -2.05 -7.12
CA ASN A 51 -15.41 -1.19 -7.42
C ASN A 51 -15.12 -0.11 -8.48
N LYS A 52 -13.87 0.01 -8.93
CA LYS A 52 -13.47 1.03 -9.89
C LYS A 52 -13.65 0.56 -11.33
N GLU A 53 -14.29 1.41 -12.14
CA GLU A 53 -14.54 1.12 -13.55
C GLU A 53 -13.26 1.08 -14.38
N ASP A 54 -12.26 1.89 -14.02
CA ASP A 54 -10.97 2.02 -14.70
C ASP A 54 -9.94 0.97 -14.28
N VAL A 55 -10.30 0.04 -13.39
CA VAL A 55 -9.49 -1.15 -13.07
C VAL A 55 -9.94 -2.31 -13.94
N GLU A 56 -9.00 -2.89 -14.68
CA GLU A 56 -9.25 -3.90 -15.71
C GLU A 56 -8.97 -5.32 -15.19
N GLU A 57 -7.85 -5.48 -14.48
CA GLU A 57 -7.36 -6.77 -13.97
C GLU A 57 -6.68 -6.57 -12.62
N ILE A 58 -6.85 -7.51 -11.70
CA ILE A 58 -6.24 -7.50 -10.37
C ILE A 58 -5.60 -8.87 -10.12
N ILE A 59 -4.31 -8.86 -9.80
CA ILE A 59 -3.59 -10.04 -9.32
C ILE A 59 -3.23 -9.82 -7.86
N VAL A 60 -3.65 -10.75 -6.99
CA VAL A 60 -3.37 -10.71 -5.55
C VAL A 60 -2.44 -11.86 -5.21
N TYR A 61 -1.33 -11.55 -4.53
CA TYR A 61 -0.42 -12.52 -3.96
C TYR A 61 -0.66 -12.63 -2.46
N GLU A 62 -1.08 -13.81 -2.00
CA GLU A 62 -1.33 -14.10 -0.59
C GLU A 62 -0.70 -15.44 -0.22
N ILE A 63 0.08 -15.47 0.85
CA ILE A 63 0.82 -16.66 1.28
C ILE A 63 -0.07 -17.61 2.08
N ASP A 64 -1.07 -17.09 2.79
CA ASP A 64 -1.93 -17.85 3.69
C ASP A 64 -3.22 -18.31 3.00
N GLU A 65 -3.31 -19.61 2.73
CA GLU A 65 -4.48 -20.23 2.09
C GLU A 65 -5.77 -20.04 2.91
N ASP A 66 -5.70 -19.98 4.24
CA ASP A 66 -6.87 -19.77 5.09
C ASP A 66 -7.44 -18.36 4.91
N ILE A 67 -6.58 -17.36 4.65
CA ILE A 67 -6.99 -15.98 4.36
C ILE A 67 -7.67 -15.87 3.00
N ILE A 68 -7.14 -16.58 1.99
CA ILE A 68 -7.77 -16.68 0.67
C ILE A 68 -9.15 -17.32 0.80
N ASN A 69 -9.25 -18.46 1.49
CA ASN A 69 -10.51 -19.17 1.72
C ASN A 69 -11.52 -18.31 2.48
N LEU A 70 -11.07 -17.57 3.51
CA LEU A 70 -11.91 -16.64 4.25
C LEU A 70 -12.45 -15.54 3.33
N TYR A 71 -11.60 -14.93 2.52
CA TYR A 71 -12.01 -13.89 1.59
C TYR A 71 -13.02 -14.41 0.57
N GLU A 72 -12.73 -15.53 -0.10
CA GLU A 72 -13.64 -16.13 -1.09
C GLU A 72 -14.99 -16.54 -0.48
N ALA A 73 -15.00 -17.02 0.77
CA ALA A 73 -16.24 -17.38 1.47
C ALA A 73 -17.14 -16.16 1.77
N ASN A 74 -16.56 -14.97 1.94
CA ASN A 74 -17.31 -13.75 2.26
C ASN A 74 -17.67 -12.92 1.03
N PHE A 75 -16.79 -12.84 0.03
CA PHE A 75 -16.94 -11.95 -1.13
C PHE A 75 -17.18 -12.69 -2.46
N GLY A 76 -16.93 -14.00 -2.51
CA GLY A 76 -17.02 -14.78 -3.73
C GLY A 76 -15.90 -14.48 -4.73
N LYS A 77 -16.02 -15.07 -5.92
CA LYS A 77 -15.07 -14.87 -7.02
C LYS A 77 -15.52 -13.73 -7.93
N ASN A 78 -14.56 -13.02 -8.51
CA ASN A 78 -14.80 -11.97 -9.48
C ASN A 78 -13.92 -12.21 -10.72
N GLU A 79 -14.46 -11.94 -11.91
CA GLU A 79 -13.76 -12.15 -13.19
C GLU A 79 -12.51 -11.28 -13.37
N LYS A 80 -12.45 -10.11 -12.71
CA LYS A 80 -11.28 -9.23 -12.74
C LYS A 80 -10.17 -9.68 -11.80
N VAL A 81 -10.44 -10.60 -10.87
CA VAL A 81 -9.54 -10.91 -9.74
C VAL A 81 -8.97 -12.31 -9.88
N THR A 82 -7.64 -12.39 -9.87
CA THR A 82 -6.89 -13.64 -9.72
C THR A 82 -6.12 -13.61 -8.40
N ILE A 83 -6.44 -14.51 -7.47
CA ILE A 83 -5.70 -14.67 -6.21
C ILE A 83 -4.75 -15.86 -6.36
N ILE A 84 -3.45 -15.62 -6.18
CA ILE A 84 -2.39 -16.61 -6.30
C ILE A 84 -1.84 -16.91 -4.91
N ASN A 85 -1.98 -18.17 -4.48
CA ASN A 85 -1.45 -18.61 -3.20
C ASN A 85 0.06 -18.88 -3.30
N VAL A 86 0.87 -17.85 -3.06
CA VAL A 86 2.33 -17.91 -3.18
C VAL A 86 2.98 -16.82 -2.32
N ASP A 87 4.24 -17.01 -1.95
CA ASP A 87 5.07 -15.88 -1.52
C ASP A 87 5.26 -14.94 -2.72
N ALA A 88 4.86 -13.68 -2.57
CA ALA A 88 4.96 -12.68 -3.63
C ALA A 88 6.40 -12.49 -4.14
N PHE A 89 7.43 -12.75 -3.33
CA PHE A 89 8.83 -12.67 -3.75
C PHE A 89 9.25 -13.84 -4.67
N GLU A 90 8.45 -14.90 -4.75
CA GLU A 90 8.65 -16.06 -5.60
C GLU A 90 7.68 -16.08 -6.81
N ALA A 91 6.91 -15.01 -6.99
CA ALA A 91 5.93 -14.90 -8.06
C ALA A 91 6.58 -14.93 -9.46
N GLU A 92 5.82 -15.39 -10.45
CA GLU A 92 6.24 -15.27 -11.85
C GLU A 92 6.25 -13.79 -12.29
N LYS A 93 7.19 -13.45 -13.17
CA LYS A 93 7.32 -12.10 -13.71
C LYS A 93 6.04 -11.68 -14.43
N GLU A 94 5.60 -10.46 -14.13
CA GLU A 94 4.39 -9.85 -14.68
C GLU A 94 4.61 -8.35 -14.91
N SER A 95 3.65 -7.72 -15.59
CA SER A 95 3.62 -6.27 -15.80
C SER A 95 2.41 -5.67 -15.10
N PHE A 96 2.60 -4.51 -14.46
CA PHE A 96 1.56 -3.84 -13.69
C PHE A 96 1.59 -2.34 -13.94
N ASP A 97 0.41 -1.75 -14.17
CA ASP A 97 0.24 -0.30 -14.17
C ASP A 97 0.40 0.23 -12.74
N TYR A 98 -0.11 -0.51 -11.75
CA TYR A 98 0.01 -0.20 -10.33
C TYR A 98 0.35 -1.45 -9.52
N PHE A 99 1.25 -1.33 -8.56
CA PHE A 99 1.64 -2.43 -7.67
C PHE A 99 1.61 -1.95 -6.21
N PHE A 100 0.69 -2.49 -5.42
CA PHE A 100 0.46 -2.10 -4.03
C PHE A 100 0.92 -3.19 -3.07
N VAL A 101 1.76 -2.81 -2.10
CA VAL A 101 2.33 -3.74 -1.12
C VAL A 101 1.86 -3.43 0.30
N ASP A 102 1.23 -4.40 0.95
CA ASP A 102 0.65 -4.29 2.30
C ASP A 102 1.00 -5.50 3.19
N ILE A 103 2.25 -5.53 3.64
CA ILE A 103 2.79 -6.62 4.48
C ILE A 103 3.61 -6.10 5.67
N TYR A 104 3.33 -4.87 6.12
CA TYR A 104 4.18 -4.13 7.06
C TYR A 104 3.66 -4.07 8.51
N GLY A 105 2.52 -4.71 8.82
CA GLY A 105 2.03 -4.82 10.19
C GLY A 105 1.76 -3.48 10.88
N TYR A 106 1.28 -2.48 10.12
CA TYR A 106 0.95 -1.12 10.58
C TYR A 106 2.14 -0.26 11.05
N GLU A 107 3.38 -0.69 10.78
CA GLU A 107 4.59 0.06 11.15
C GLU A 107 5.45 0.34 9.92
N LEU A 108 5.94 1.59 9.81
CA LEU A 108 6.91 1.93 8.78
C LEU A 108 8.28 1.35 9.17
N SER A 109 8.88 0.58 8.27
CA SER A 109 10.22 0.01 8.46
C SER A 109 11.10 0.27 7.23
N LYS A 110 12.36 -0.16 7.30
CA LYS A 110 13.29 -0.10 6.17
C LYS A 110 12.92 -1.07 5.06
N ASP A 111 12.06 -2.04 5.34
CA ASP A 111 11.67 -3.10 4.42
C ASP A 111 10.90 -2.53 3.22
N VAL A 112 10.22 -1.38 3.36
CA VAL A 112 9.54 -0.70 2.24
C VAL A 112 10.49 -0.40 1.08
N VAL A 113 11.76 -0.08 1.37
CA VAL A 113 12.78 0.18 0.35
C VAL A 113 13.28 -1.14 -0.25
N GLU A 114 13.52 -2.14 0.60
CA GLU A 114 14.03 -3.44 0.14
C GLU A 114 12.99 -4.16 -0.74
N HIS A 115 11.72 -4.03 -0.40
CA HIS A 115 10.59 -4.57 -1.17
C HIS A 115 10.41 -3.81 -2.49
N TYR A 116 10.53 -2.47 -2.47
CA TYR A 116 10.53 -1.67 -3.70
C TYR A 116 11.56 -2.20 -4.70
N ILE A 117 12.81 -2.42 -4.26
CA ILE A 117 13.88 -2.93 -5.12
C ILE A 117 13.51 -4.33 -5.65
N LYS A 118 13.20 -5.27 -4.75
CA LYS A 118 12.91 -6.67 -5.12
C LYS A 118 11.76 -6.78 -6.11
N PHE A 119 10.66 -6.07 -5.88
CA PHE A 119 9.49 -6.16 -6.76
C PHE A 119 9.70 -5.46 -8.10
N ASN A 120 10.46 -4.36 -8.16
CA ASN A 120 10.84 -3.74 -9.44
C ASN A 120 11.89 -4.54 -10.23
N GLU A 121 12.70 -5.37 -9.55
CA GLU A 121 13.57 -6.35 -10.21
C GLU A 121 12.76 -7.55 -10.75
N LEU A 122 11.75 -7.99 -10.00
CA LEU A 122 10.92 -9.15 -10.33
C LEU A 122 9.90 -8.85 -11.44
N HIS A 123 9.18 -7.73 -11.33
CA HIS A 123 8.08 -7.34 -12.21
C HIS A 123 8.43 -6.08 -13.02
N SER A 124 7.66 -5.82 -14.06
CA SER A 124 7.66 -4.53 -14.76
C SER A 124 6.55 -3.65 -14.19
N ILE A 125 6.90 -2.77 -13.26
CA ILE A 125 5.96 -1.93 -12.50
C ILE A 125 6.07 -0.48 -12.98
N GLU A 126 4.95 0.12 -13.37
CA GLU A 126 4.90 1.55 -13.70
C GLU A 126 4.77 2.40 -12.43
N ASN A 127 3.80 2.08 -11.55
CA ASN A 127 3.54 2.82 -10.33
C ASN A 127 3.61 1.92 -9.09
N TYR A 128 4.69 2.01 -8.32
CA TYR A 128 4.84 1.28 -7.05
C TYR A 128 4.27 2.08 -5.87
N LEU A 129 3.45 1.43 -5.06
CA LEU A 129 2.79 1.99 -3.89
C LEU A 129 2.92 1.02 -2.71
N PHE A 130 2.89 1.54 -1.48
CA PHE A 130 2.89 0.70 -0.28
C PHE A 130 1.94 1.27 0.78
N TRP A 131 1.43 0.39 1.63
CA TRP A 131 0.56 0.78 2.73
C TRP A 131 1.27 1.73 3.70
N GLY A 132 0.65 2.87 4.00
CA GLY A 132 1.22 3.90 4.87
C GLY A 132 2.12 4.92 4.15
N MET A 133 2.18 4.87 2.82
CA MET A 133 2.87 5.86 2.00
C MET A 133 2.38 7.29 2.29
N GLU A 134 1.09 7.49 2.52
CA GLU A 134 0.52 8.80 2.83
C GLU A 134 1.09 9.38 4.13
N HIS A 135 1.20 8.55 5.17
CA HIS A 135 1.78 8.96 6.46
C HIS A 135 3.28 9.23 6.31
N PHE A 136 3.98 8.42 5.51
CA PHE A 136 5.37 8.66 5.16
C PHE A 136 5.56 10.01 4.45
N LEU A 137 4.83 10.26 3.37
CA LEU A 137 4.92 11.50 2.58
C LEU A 137 4.57 12.74 3.40
N LEU A 138 3.50 12.68 4.22
CA LEU A 138 3.12 13.78 5.12
C LEU A 138 4.13 13.99 6.26
N SER A 139 4.96 13.00 6.58
CA SER A 139 6.03 13.13 7.59
C SER A 139 7.34 13.64 7.00
N CYS A 140 7.51 13.62 5.68
CA CYS A 140 8.66 14.19 5.01
C CYS A 140 8.59 15.72 5.00
N ARG A 141 9.74 16.40 5.17
CA ARG A 141 9.81 17.84 4.95
C ARG A 141 9.71 18.14 3.45
N ILE A 142 8.90 19.12 3.08
CA ILE A 142 8.64 19.44 1.66
C ILE A 142 9.93 19.79 0.92
N GLU A 143 10.89 20.43 1.60
CA GLU A 143 12.19 20.74 1.04
C GLU A 143 12.96 19.46 0.70
N GLN A 144 12.94 18.46 1.58
CA GLN A 144 13.64 17.20 1.34
C GLN A 144 13.05 16.41 0.17
N ILE A 145 11.72 16.43 0.03
CA ILE A 145 11.05 15.83 -1.12
C ILE A 145 11.47 16.54 -2.40
N ALA A 146 11.51 17.88 -2.41
CA ALA A 146 11.88 18.65 -3.60
C ALA A 146 13.34 18.43 -4.05
N TRP A 147 14.24 18.03 -3.13
CA TRP A 147 15.64 17.72 -3.44
C TRP A 147 15.87 16.30 -3.95
N ILE A 148 14.87 15.42 -3.86
CA ILE A 148 14.98 14.03 -4.28
C ILE A 148 14.10 13.83 -5.51
N TYR A 149 14.66 13.18 -6.55
CA TYR A 149 13.85 12.73 -7.67
C TYR A 149 12.99 11.55 -7.19
N ILE A 150 11.72 11.82 -6.88
CA ILE A 150 10.73 10.79 -6.54
C ILE A 150 9.85 10.46 -7.76
N PRO A 151 9.27 9.24 -7.83
CA PRO A 151 8.32 8.89 -8.88
C PRO A 151 7.20 9.91 -9.00
N GLU A 152 6.73 10.16 -10.22
CA GLU A 152 5.70 11.17 -10.51
C GLU A 152 4.44 10.96 -9.66
N ILE A 153 3.99 9.70 -9.55
CA ILE A 153 2.84 9.33 -8.71
C ILE A 153 3.05 9.69 -7.22
N TRP A 154 4.25 9.55 -6.66
CA TRP A 154 4.52 9.94 -5.28
C TRP A 154 4.49 11.45 -5.10
N MET A 155 5.00 12.20 -6.08
CA MET A 155 4.94 13.67 -6.09
C MET A 155 3.51 14.16 -6.19
N GLU A 156 2.69 13.55 -7.05
CA GLU A 156 1.26 13.84 -7.13
C GLU A 156 0.54 13.56 -5.82
N MET A 157 0.77 12.40 -5.19
CA MET A 157 0.20 12.04 -3.90
C MET A 157 0.62 13.04 -2.82
N ALA A 158 1.92 13.36 -2.74
CA ALA A 158 2.42 14.32 -1.77
C ALA A 158 1.73 15.68 -1.93
N LYS A 159 1.62 16.18 -3.17
CA LYS A 159 0.94 17.45 -3.45
C LYS A 159 -0.52 17.42 -3.02
N ASP A 160 -1.28 16.40 -3.44
CA ASP A 160 -2.71 16.29 -3.10
C ASP A 160 -2.93 16.14 -1.59
N LEU A 161 -2.08 15.36 -0.91
CA LEU A 161 -2.10 15.20 0.54
C LEU A 161 -1.81 16.52 1.24
N PHE A 162 -0.74 17.24 0.90
CA PHE A 162 -0.40 18.50 1.55
C PHE A 162 -1.47 19.57 1.32
N GLU A 163 -2.02 19.68 0.11
CA GLU A 163 -3.12 20.59 -0.20
C GLU A 163 -4.37 20.29 0.65
N ARG A 164 -4.81 19.02 0.67
CA ARG A 164 -6.02 18.62 1.42
C ARG A 164 -5.83 18.67 2.93
N PHE A 165 -4.65 18.28 3.40
CA PHE A 165 -4.41 18.09 4.82
C PHE A 165 -4.19 19.42 5.54
N ASN A 166 -3.45 20.35 4.91
CA ASN A 166 -3.20 21.68 5.48
C ASN A 166 -4.49 22.49 5.65
N ASP A 167 -5.45 22.33 4.74
CA ASP A 167 -6.76 22.99 4.83
C ASP A 167 -7.76 22.24 5.73
N SER A 168 -7.35 21.10 6.30
CA SER A 168 -8.23 20.27 7.13
C SER A 168 -8.26 20.73 8.59
N LYS A 169 -9.43 20.59 9.22
CA LYS A 169 -9.59 20.74 10.69
C LYS A 169 -8.80 19.70 11.50
N TYR A 170 -8.17 18.73 10.83
CA TYR A 170 -7.48 17.61 11.46
C TYR A 170 -5.96 17.82 11.55
N ILE A 171 -5.41 18.86 10.95
CA ILE A 171 -3.97 19.17 10.94
C ILE A 171 -3.36 19.16 12.35
N GLY A 172 -4.08 19.70 13.35
CA GLY A 172 -3.63 19.74 14.74
C GLY A 172 -3.62 18.39 15.47
N TYR A 173 -4.20 17.35 14.89
CA TYR A 173 -4.21 15.98 15.44
C TYR A 173 -3.17 15.07 14.78
N PHE A 174 -2.51 15.55 13.72
CA PHE A 174 -1.47 14.78 13.06
C PHE A 174 -0.27 14.59 13.97
N ARG A 175 0.27 13.37 13.97
CA ARG A 175 1.56 13.08 14.59
C ARG A 175 2.48 12.54 13.50
N THR A 176 3.57 13.25 13.26
CA THR A 176 4.59 12.82 12.32
C THR A 176 5.23 11.51 12.81
N LEU A 177 5.70 10.72 11.86
CA LEU A 177 6.58 9.59 12.15
C LEU A 177 7.92 10.09 12.76
N ASP A 178 8.71 9.17 13.32
CA ASP A 178 10.03 9.50 13.85
C ASP A 178 10.91 10.12 12.76
N GLU A 179 11.42 11.33 13.00
CA GLU A 179 12.15 12.11 12.00
C GLU A 179 13.39 11.37 11.49
N LYS A 180 14.14 10.68 12.37
CA LYS A 180 15.34 9.95 11.97
C LYS A 180 15.00 8.73 11.11
N LEU A 181 13.91 8.05 11.42
CA LEU A 181 13.41 6.95 10.60
C LEU A 181 12.99 7.44 9.22
N VAL A 182 12.21 8.52 9.14
CA VAL A 182 11.77 9.12 7.88
C VAL A 182 12.96 9.57 7.04
N GLU A 183 13.91 10.31 7.62
CA GLU A 183 15.13 10.73 6.94
C GLU A 183 15.96 9.54 6.44
N ASN A 184 16.05 8.47 7.23
CA ASN A 184 16.79 7.27 6.83
C ASN A 184 16.14 6.54 5.66
N ILE A 185 14.81 6.40 5.68
CA ILE A 185 14.06 5.75 4.60
C ILE A 185 14.13 6.60 3.33
N LEU A 186 14.01 7.91 3.46
CA LEU A 186 14.09 8.85 2.35
C LEU A 186 15.50 8.85 1.71
N ASP A 187 16.58 8.83 2.51
CA ASP A 187 17.97 8.68 2.03
C ASP A 187 18.25 7.31 1.39
N LYS A 188 17.51 6.28 1.77
CA LYS A 188 17.59 4.98 1.11
C LYS A 188 16.87 4.99 -0.24
N PHE A 189 15.68 5.57 -0.31
CA PHE A 189 14.95 5.73 -1.57
C PHE A 189 15.72 6.59 -2.57
N SER A 190 16.34 7.68 -2.14
CA SER A 190 17.13 8.55 -3.04
C SER A 190 18.29 7.86 -3.77
N LYS A 191 18.69 6.65 -3.34
CA LYS A 191 19.76 5.86 -3.95
C LYS A 191 19.27 4.83 -4.95
N VAL A 192 17.97 4.54 -4.97
CA VAL A 192 17.37 3.45 -5.77
C VAL A 192 16.25 3.91 -6.70
N LEU A 193 15.81 5.17 -6.55
CA LEU A 193 14.92 5.86 -7.46
C LEU A 193 15.66 6.44 -8.68
#